data_AF-A0A842NEH4-F1
#
_entry.id   AF-A0A842NEH4-F1
#
_cell.length_a   1.000
_cell.length_b   1.000
_cell.length_c   1.000
_cell.angle_alpha   90.00
_cell.angle_beta   90.00
_cell.angle_gamma   90.00
#
_symmetry.space_group_name_H-M   'P 1'
#
loop_
_entity.id
_entity.type
_entity.pdbx_description
1 polymer ?
#
loop_
_entity_poly.entity_id
_entity_poly.type
_entity_poly.pdbx_seq_one_letter_code
_entity_poly.pdbx_strand_id
1 'polypeptide(L)'
;MSSERKRHVIPGEVITSGSYRSEQNTIQVGDNIVSTIVGLSDVHDGSVRVIPLTGGYLPKDDDLVIGKIVSHSSLSWTADINSCYVGM
;
A
#
# COMPACT_ATOMS: atom_id res chain seq x y z
N MET A 1 -16.53 16.43 -15.23
CA MET A 1 -15.94 15.55 -14.20
C MET A 1 -14.44 15.79 -14.23
N SER A 2 -13.90 16.47 -13.20
CA SER A 2 -12.46 16.79 -13.18
C SER A 2 -11.69 15.48 -13.10
N SER A 3 -10.93 15.17 -14.14
CA SER A 3 -9.96 14.09 -14.15
C SER A 3 -8.84 14.51 -13.19
N GLU A 4 -8.90 14.07 -11.93
CA GLU A 4 -7.70 14.05 -11.09
C GLU A 4 -6.74 13.05 -11.74
N ARG A 5 -5.77 13.59 -12.48
CA ARG A 5 -4.79 12.80 -13.23
C ARG A 5 -3.90 12.06 -12.24
N LYS A 6 -4.02 10.74 -12.21
CA LYS A 6 -3.05 9.86 -11.55
C LYS A 6 -1.67 10.16 -12.11
N ARG A 7 -0.73 10.53 -11.23
CA ARG A 7 0.64 10.93 -11.59
C ARG A 7 1.59 9.81 -11.20
N HIS A 8 2.58 9.54 -12.05
CA HIS A 8 3.67 8.65 -11.67
C HIS A 8 4.58 9.34 -10.67
N VAL A 9 4.92 8.64 -9.59
CA VAL A 9 5.73 9.18 -8.50
C VAL A 9 6.89 8.25 -8.17
N ILE A 10 7.98 8.84 -7.67
CA ILE A 10 9.14 8.13 -7.13
C ILE A 10 9.27 8.34 -5.61
N PRO A 11 10.00 7.48 -4.88
CA PRO A 11 10.28 7.69 -3.47
C PRO A 11 10.94 9.05 -3.23
N GLY A 12 10.45 9.79 -2.24
CA GLY A 12 10.91 11.13 -1.90
C GLY A 12 10.23 12.27 -2.67
N GLU A 13 9.37 11.96 -3.65
CA GLU A 13 8.63 12.98 -4.39
C GLU A 13 7.43 13.50 -3.60
N VAL A 14 7.25 14.83 -3.59
CA VAL A 14 6.09 15.49 -2.97
C VAL A 14 4.88 15.33 -3.90
N ILE A 15 3.83 14.69 -3.39
CA ILE A 15 2.58 14.44 -4.13
C ILE A 15 1.67 15.66 -4.04
N THR A 16 1.43 16.14 -2.82
CA THR A 16 0.58 17.29 -2.53
C THR A 16 0.99 17.93 -1.21
N SER A 17 0.51 19.15 -0.98
CA SER A 17 0.73 19.93 0.24
C SER A 17 -0.62 20.38 0.80
N GLY A 18 -0.81 20.27 2.11
CA GLY A 18 -2.03 20.69 2.81
C GLY A 18 -2.59 19.63 3.77
N SER A 19 -3.81 19.88 4.27
CA SER A 19 -4.50 19.02 5.24
C SER A 19 -5.12 17.77 4.60
N TYR A 20 -4.30 16.96 3.96
CA TYR A 20 -4.69 15.66 3.44
C TYR A 20 -4.29 14.55 4.42
N ARG A 21 -5.05 13.45 4.43
CA ARG A 21 -4.68 12.26 5.21
C ARG A 21 -3.69 11.42 4.42
N SER A 22 -2.52 11.18 5.00
CA SER A 22 -1.54 10.22 4.48
C SER A 22 -2.05 8.79 4.70
N GLU A 23 -2.15 8.01 3.62
CA GLU A 23 -2.49 6.60 3.64
C GLU A 23 -1.32 5.73 3.14
N GLN A 24 -1.61 4.55 2.60
CA GLN A 24 -0.60 3.56 2.23
C GLN A 24 0.44 4.12 1.26
N ASN A 25 1.69 3.76 1.49
CA ASN A 25 2.85 4.16 0.67
C ASN A 25 3.09 5.68 0.59
N THR A 26 2.62 6.42 1.59
CA THR A 26 2.88 7.85 1.75
C THR A 26 3.31 8.16 3.17
N ILE A 27 4.00 9.28 3.36
CA ILE A 27 4.33 9.83 4.67
C ILE A 27 4.05 11.32 4.69
N GLN A 28 3.64 11.85 5.84
CA GLN A 28 3.50 13.28 6.05
C GLN A 28 4.80 13.86 6.62
N VAL A 29 5.39 14.84 5.92
CA VAL A 29 6.60 15.55 6.31
C VAL A 29 6.29 17.04 6.37
N GLY A 30 6.00 17.54 7.57
CA GLY A 30 5.44 18.89 7.77
C GLY A 30 4.06 19.00 7.12
N ASP A 31 3.90 19.95 6.21
CA ASP A 31 2.67 20.16 5.43
C ASP A 31 2.63 19.37 4.11
N ASN A 32 3.68 18.61 3.80
CA ASN A 32 3.80 17.88 2.53
C ASN A 32 3.51 16.40 2.72
N ILE A 33 2.82 15.80 1.75
CA ILE A 33 2.71 14.35 1.63
C ILE A 33 3.71 13.87 0.58
N VAL A 34 4.57 12.95 1.00
CA VAL A 34 5.70 12.44 0.23
C VAL A 34 5.48 10.95 -0.07
N SER A 35 5.81 10.53 -1.29
CA SER A 35 5.79 9.12 -1.68
C SER A 35 6.94 8.35 -1.05
N THR A 36 6.69 7.11 -0.61
CA THR A 36 7.76 6.19 -0.15
C THR A 36 8.13 5.12 -1.17
N ILE A 37 7.37 5.00 -2.27
CA ILE A 37 7.55 3.95 -3.29
C ILE A 37 7.42 4.52 -4.71
N VAL A 38 7.87 3.75 -5.71
CA VAL A 38 7.57 4.04 -7.12
C VAL A 38 6.15 3.57 -7.42
N GLY A 39 5.32 4.45 -7.96
CA GLY A 39 3.90 4.14 -8.11
C GLY A 39 3.07 5.19 -8.86
N LEU A 40 1.76 4.99 -8.82
CA LEU A 40 0.77 5.97 -9.24
C LEU A 40 0.16 6.64 -8.00
N SER A 41 0.24 7.96 -7.91
CA SER A 41 -0.44 8.72 -6.88
C SER A 41 -1.95 8.70 -7.13
N ASP A 42 -2.70 8.34 -6.09
CA ASP A 42 -4.15 8.42 -6.04
C ASP A 42 -4.53 9.39 -4.93
N VAL A 43 -5.11 10.52 -5.32
CA VAL A 43 -5.65 11.52 -4.40
C VAL A 43 -7.17 11.37 -4.52
N HIS A 44 -7.83 11.03 -3.42
CA HIS A 44 -9.27 10.83 -3.43
C HIS A 44 -9.85 11.09 -2.04
N ASP A 45 -10.99 11.78 -1.97
CA ASP A 45 -11.76 11.98 -0.73
C ASP A 45 -10.93 12.48 0.47
N GLY A 46 -10.02 13.42 0.21
CA GLY A 46 -9.15 14.00 1.23
C GLY A 46 -8.02 13.08 1.71
N SER A 47 -7.86 11.89 1.13
CA SER A 47 -6.75 10.99 1.39
C SER A 47 -5.80 10.87 0.19
N VAL A 48 -4.55 10.52 0.50
CA VAL A 48 -3.49 10.35 -0.49
C VAL A 48 -2.82 9.02 -0.28
N ARG A 49 -2.81 8.21 -1.35
CA ARG A 49 -2.18 6.90 -1.40
C ARG A 49 -1.33 6.78 -2.66
N VAL A 50 -0.33 5.91 -2.62
CA VAL A 50 0.39 5.50 -3.82
C VAL A 50 0.09 4.03 -4.12
N ILE A 51 -0.38 3.76 -5.34
CA ILE A 51 -0.53 2.40 -5.89
C ILE A 51 0.84 1.98 -6.41
N PRO A 52 1.48 0.97 -5.79
CA PRO A 52 2.84 0.59 -6.14
C PRO A 52 2.87 -0.12 -7.51
N LEU A 53 3.91 0.13 -8.30
CA LEU A 53 4.12 -0.59 -9.57
C LEU A 53 4.83 -1.94 -9.39
N THR A 54 5.51 -2.12 -8.25
CA THR A 54 6.27 -3.32 -7.89
C THR A 54 6.16 -3.59 -6.39
N GLY A 55 6.37 -4.84 -5.97
CA GLY A 55 6.36 -5.23 -4.56
C GLY A 55 5.61 -6.54 -4.32
N GLY A 56 5.67 -7.02 -3.07
CA GLY A 56 4.89 -8.16 -2.61
C GLY A 56 3.47 -7.76 -2.20
N TYR A 57 2.63 -8.76 -1.94
CA TYR A 57 1.30 -8.53 -1.40
C TYR A 57 1.41 -8.00 0.04
N LEU A 58 0.72 -6.91 0.36
CA LEU A 58 0.57 -6.42 1.73
C LEU A 58 -0.86 -6.76 2.18
N PRO A 59 -1.03 -7.73 3.09
CA PRO A 59 -2.34 -8.26 3.42
C PRO A 59 -3.24 -7.19 4.05
N LYS A 60 -4.52 -7.20 3.66
CA LYS A 60 -5.57 -6.41 4.28
C LYS A 60 -6.66 -7.33 4.81
N ASP A 61 -7.41 -6.82 5.77
CA ASP A 61 -8.58 -7.50 6.29
C ASP A 61 -9.57 -7.76 5.15
N ASP A 62 -10.24 -8.91 5.23
CA ASP A 62 -11.23 -9.40 4.26
C ASP A 62 -10.72 -9.70 2.82
N ASP A 63 -9.41 -9.64 2.56
CA ASP A 63 -8.85 -10.04 1.26
C ASP A 63 -8.92 -11.58 1.07
N LEU A 64 -9.48 -12.01 -0.06
CA LEU A 64 -9.49 -13.42 -0.47
C LEU A 64 -8.16 -13.80 -1.16
N VAL A 65 -7.43 -14.75 -0.58
CA VAL A 65 -6.10 -15.17 -1.06
C VAL A 65 -5.99 -16.69 -1.22
N ILE A 66 -5.03 -17.13 -2.03
CA ILE A 66 -4.64 -18.54 -2.18
C ILE A 66 -3.22 -18.70 -1.65
N GLY A 67 -3.03 -19.59 -0.68
CA GLY A 67 -1.74 -19.87 -0.07
C GLY A 67 -1.28 -21.32 -0.23
N LYS A 68 0.03 -21.54 -0.13
CA LYS A 68 0.66 -22.87 -0.10
C LYS A 68 0.97 -23.26 1.35
N ILE A 69 0.51 -24.42 1.82
CA ILE A 69 0.87 -24.91 3.15
C ILE A 69 2.35 -25.23 3.21
N VAL A 70 3.08 -24.59 4.12
CA VAL A 70 4.53 -24.78 4.33
C VAL A 70 4.85 -25.59 5.58
N SER A 71 3.99 -25.54 6.59
CA SER A 71 4.14 -26.33 7.82
C SER A 71 2.81 -26.44 8.56
N HIS A 72 2.76 -27.32 9.56
CA HIS A 72 1.62 -27.46 10.45
C HIS A 72 2.08 -27.71 11.89
N SER A 73 1.28 -27.25 12.84
CA SER A 73 1.35 -27.61 14.25
C SER A 73 0.14 -28.49 14.61
N SER A 74 -0.02 -28.85 15.88
CA SER A 74 -1.22 -29.56 16.36
C SER A 74 -2.49 -28.70 16.35
N LEU A 75 -2.37 -27.37 16.31
CA LEU A 75 -3.50 -26.44 16.45
C LEU A 75 -3.64 -25.45 15.27
N SER A 76 -2.69 -25.41 14.34
CA SER A 76 -2.68 -24.43 13.25
C SER A 76 -1.90 -24.94 12.04
N TRP A 77 -2.17 -24.34 10.89
CA TRP A 77 -1.37 -24.49 9.68
C TRP A 77 -0.67 -23.17 9.36
N THR A 78 0.47 -23.24 8.71
CA THR A 78 1.14 -22.05 8.21
C THR A 78 1.13 -22.09 6.69
N ALA A 79 0.60 -21.04 6.08
CA ALA A 79 0.48 -20.90 4.64
C ALA A 79 1.36 -19.75 4.14
N ASP A 80 2.13 -20.01 3.10
CA ASP A 80 2.80 -18.99 2.31
C ASP A 80 1.80 -18.36 1.34
N ILE A 81 1.55 -17.06 1.51
CA ILE A 81 0.65 -16.24 0.70
C ILE A 81 1.40 -15.19 -0.15
N ASN A 82 2.71 -15.36 -0.33
CA ASN A 82 3.57 -14.42 -1.06
C ASN A 82 3.47 -12.97 -0.55
N SER A 83 3.43 -12.82 0.78
CA SER A 83 3.30 -11.54 1.48
C SER A 83 4.51 -11.29 2.38
N CYS A 84 4.63 -10.10 2.96
CA CYS A 84 5.66 -9.84 3.97
C CYS A 84 5.42 -10.56 5.31
N TYR A 85 4.25 -11.19 5.46
CA TYR A 85 3.89 -12.05 6.59
C TYR A 85 3.50 -13.45 6.09
N VAL A 86 3.66 -14.44 6.97
CA VAL A 86 3.11 -15.78 6.74
C VAL A 86 1.65 -15.81 7.19
N GLY A 87 0.80 -16.49 6.43
CA GLY A 87 -0.58 -16.77 6.85
C GLY A 87 -0.58 -17.87 7.92
N MET A 88 -1.36 -17.68 8.97
CA MET A 88 -1.59 -18.67 10.03
C MET A 88 -3.08 -19.01 10.12
#